data_AF-R7BDL9-F1
#
_entry.id   AF-R7BDL9-F1
#
_cell.length_a   1.000
_cell.length_b   1.000
_cell.length_c   1.000
_cell.angle_alpha   90.00
_cell.angle_beta   90.00
_cell.angle_gamma   90.00
#
_symmetry.space_group_name_H-M   'P 1'
#
loop_
_entity.id
_entity.type
_entity.pdbx_description
1 polymer ?
#
loop_
_entity_poly.entity_id
_entity_poly.type
_entity_poly.pdbx_seq_one_letter_code
_entity_poly.pdbx_strand_id
1 'polypeptide(L)'
;MPIIKELDKRVRAKFDDESVYIIDKDDRVHMAHMDIHYGYSVNGVAYLHTEILKDSELNNFYKIYPEKFNNKTNGITFRRWLLHCNAPLAEFITSLIGDGYKTDATELKKLEKFVDDEKVLNELLEIKKDAKIELSNYLSETQGIELDENSIFDIQIKRLHEYKRQQMNVLYVIHKYLEIKDGKKPARPITVIFGAKAAPAYVIAKDIIHLILCMQELINNDPEVSPYLKVVMVKNYNVTKAEKLIPACDISEQISLASKEASGTGNMKFMLNGAVTLGTLDGANVEISQFAGKENEYIFGKTADVVIEHYAKADYVSMDYYEKSDVIKDAVDFIVSDELLAIGNEENLDRLYNELLNKDWFMTLLDLEEYIKVKDKAFADYEDRMSWAKKMLHNIANAGFFSSDRTIAEYNKDIWKLS
;
A
#
# COMPACT_ATOMS: atom_id res chain seq x y z
N MET A 1 39.02 10.97 -3.55
CA MET A 1 38.66 10.63 -2.15
C MET A 1 39.36 11.39 -1.00
N PRO A 2 40.26 12.38 -1.20
CA PRO A 2 40.95 13.00 -0.05
C PRO A 2 40.01 13.82 0.85
N ILE A 3 38.97 14.45 0.26
CA ILE A 3 38.00 15.27 1.01
C ILE A 3 37.18 14.42 1.99
N ILE A 4 36.63 13.28 1.55
CA ILE A 4 35.82 12.40 2.43
C ILE A 4 36.66 11.89 3.61
N LYS A 5 37.92 11.51 3.38
CA LYS A 5 38.83 11.11 4.46
C LYS A 5 39.11 12.24 5.46
N GLU A 6 39.23 13.47 4.98
CA GLU A 6 39.36 14.65 5.84
C GLU A 6 38.07 14.94 6.63
N LEU A 7 36.89 14.76 6.01
CA LEU A 7 35.60 14.89 6.69
C LEU A 7 35.44 13.82 7.79
N ASP A 8 35.81 12.58 7.52
CA ASP A 8 35.80 11.49 8.49
C ASP A 8 36.79 11.74 9.64
N LYS A 9 38.01 12.20 9.33
CA LYS A 9 39.01 12.59 10.33
C LYS A 9 38.47 13.65 11.30
N ARG A 10 37.72 14.63 10.81
CA ARG A 10 37.10 15.67 11.66
C ARG A 10 35.98 15.11 12.54
N VAL A 11 35.18 14.16 12.04
CA VAL A 11 34.15 13.46 12.81
C VAL A 11 34.80 12.66 13.95
N ARG A 12 35.81 11.85 13.63
CA ARG A 12 36.56 11.03 14.61
C ARG A 12 37.31 11.86 15.66
N ALA A 13 37.69 13.09 15.33
CA ALA A 13 38.29 14.00 16.30
C ALA A 13 37.27 14.59 17.29
N LYS A 14 35.96 14.48 16.99
CA LYS A 14 34.87 15.05 17.79
C LYS A 14 34.06 13.99 18.55
N PHE A 15 33.94 12.79 18.00
CA PHE A 15 33.12 11.71 18.55
C PHE A 15 33.94 10.42 18.64
N ASP A 16 33.84 9.72 19.78
CA ASP A 16 34.51 8.43 20.00
C ASP A 16 33.65 7.22 19.61
N ASP A 17 32.34 7.43 19.38
CA ASP A 17 31.41 6.38 18.98
C ASP A 17 31.63 5.99 17.51
N GLU A 18 32.15 4.78 17.28
CA GLU A 18 32.45 4.30 15.93
C GLU A 18 31.21 4.12 15.06
N SER A 19 30.03 3.96 15.66
CA SER A 19 28.78 3.75 14.93
C SER A 19 28.33 4.98 14.14
N VAL A 20 28.89 6.16 14.43
CA VAL A 20 28.60 7.39 13.69
C VAL A 20 29.70 7.76 12.67
N TYR A 21 30.78 6.98 12.55
CA TYR A 21 31.85 7.32 11.61
C TYR A 21 31.41 7.27 10.14
N ILE A 22 32.05 8.09 9.31
CA ILE A 22 31.73 8.17 7.87
C ILE A 22 32.39 7.00 7.14
N ILE A 23 33.61 6.64 7.52
CA ILE A 23 34.33 5.49 6.97
C ILE A 23 34.44 4.45 8.07
N ASP A 24 33.97 3.22 7.82
CA ASP A 24 34.11 2.14 8.80
C ASP A 24 35.46 1.43 8.72
N LYS A 25 35.66 0.43 9.59
CA LYS A 25 36.87 -0.39 9.66
C LYS A 25 37.16 -1.21 8.39
N ASP A 26 36.17 -1.39 7.52
CA ASP A 26 36.27 -2.13 6.27
C ASP A 26 36.46 -1.17 5.07
N ASP A 27 36.86 0.08 5.34
CA ASP A 27 37.05 1.17 4.36
C ASP A 27 35.79 1.52 3.56
N ARG A 28 34.59 1.17 4.05
CA ARG A 28 33.32 1.52 3.40
C ARG A 28 32.90 2.94 3.75
N VAL A 29 32.44 3.69 2.76
CA VAL A 29 31.93 5.05 2.95
C VAL A 29 30.41 5.02 3.16
N HIS A 30 29.97 5.40 4.36
CA HIS A 30 28.57 5.54 4.74
C HIS A 30 28.06 6.92 4.34
N MET A 31 27.50 7.03 3.14
CA MET A 31 27.03 8.33 2.59
C MET A 31 26.00 9.01 3.51
N ALA A 32 25.07 8.25 4.08
CA ALA A 32 24.07 8.77 5.01
C ALA A 32 24.69 9.38 6.28
N HIS A 33 25.76 8.78 6.80
CA HIS A 33 26.46 9.29 7.99
C HIS A 33 27.08 10.67 7.69
N MET A 34 27.69 10.81 6.51
CA MET A 34 28.23 12.09 6.03
C MET A 34 27.14 13.16 5.91
N ASP A 35 26.00 12.80 5.31
CA ASP A 35 24.85 13.71 5.15
C ASP A 35 24.31 14.18 6.50
N ILE A 36 24.24 13.30 7.50
CA ILE A 36 23.77 13.65 8.86
C ILE A 36 24.77 14.57 9.58
N HIS A 37 26.07 14.30 9.48
CA HIS A 37 27.09 15.13 10.11
C HIS A 37 27.12 16.56 9.56
N TYR A 38 27.07 16.68 8.24
CA TYR A 38 27.31 17.95 7.55
C TYR A 38 26.05 18.64 7.01
N GLY A 39 24.91 17.96 7.03
CA GLY A 39 23.59 18.57 6.85
C GLY A 39 23.11 19.28 8.12
N TYR A 40 22.24 20.28 7.96
CA TYR A 40 21.66 21.01 9.09
C TYR A 40 20.29 20.46 9.54
N SER A 41 19.64 19.63 8.73
CA SER A 41 18.33 19.03 9.02
C SER A 41 18.27 17.62 8.45
N VAL A 42 17.67 16.70 9.20
CA VAL A 42 17.39 15.31 8.84
C VAL A 42 15.90 15.08 9.09
N ASN A 43 15.15 14.61 8.10
CA ASN A 43 13.72 14.43 8.28
C ASN A 43 13.23 13.02 7.91
N GLY A 44 12.27 12.52 8.69
CA GLY A 44 11.44 11.39 8.28
C GLY A 44 10.26 11.85 7.43
N VAL A 45 9.56 10.88 6.82
CA VAL A 45 8.52 11.10 5.80
C VAL A 45 7.10 10.72 6.22
N ALA A 46 6.95 10.26 7.47
CA ALA A 46 5.71 10.06 8.21
C ALA A 46 6.05 10.11 9.70
N TYR A 47 5.04 10.29 10.56
CA TYR A 47 5.28 10.42 12.00
C TYR A 47 5.96 9.18 12.58
N LEU A 48 5.36 8.00 12.42
CA LEU A 48 5.90 6.73 12.96
C LEU A 48 7.30 6.44 12.44
N HIS A 49 7.55 6.66 11.14
CA HIS A 49 8.87 6.49 10.56
C HIS A 49 9.91 7.42 11.20
N THR A 50 9.55 8.67 11.48
CA THR A 50 10.45 9.61 12.14
C THR A 50 10.81 9.16 13.56
N GLU A 51 9.86 8.63 14.32
CA GLU A 51 10.11 8.12 15.67
C GLU A 51 11.00 6.86 15.62
N ILE A 52 10.77 5.93 14.70
CA ILE A 52 11.65 4.77 14.48
C ILE A 52 13.10 5.22 14.20
N LEU A 53 13.30 6.24 13.36
CA LEU A 53 14.66 6.76 13.10
C LEU A 53 15.32 7.30 14.38
N LYS A 54 14.57 7.99 15.24
CA LYS A 54 15.11 8.56 16.49
C LYS A 54 15.37 7.49 17.54
N ASP A 55 14.52 6.48 17.63
CA ASP A 55 14.53 5.51 18.73
C ASP A 55 15.40 4.28 18.43
N SER A 56 15.52 3.87 17.17
CA SER A 56 16.32 2.72 16.76
C SER A 56 17.36 3.05 15.69
N GLU A 57 16.95 3.21 14.43
CA GLU A 57 17.84 3.09 13.27
C GLU A 57 18.95 4.14 13.22
N LEU A 58 18.64 5.39 13.61
CA LEU A 58 19.58 6.51 13.65
C LEU A 58 19.72 7.06 15.07
N ASN A 59 19.43 6.25 16.10
CA ASN A 59 19.43 6.67 17.49
C ASN A 59 20.78 7.25 17.94
N ASN A 60 21.90 6.68 17.49
CA ASN A 60 23.22 7.19 17.85
C ASN A 60 23.49 8.58 17.25
N PHE A 61 22.98 8.86 16.05
CA PHE A 61 23.00 10.21 15.48
C PHE A 61 22.03 11.16 16.20
N TYR A 62 20.86 10.67 16.58
CA TYR A 62 19.88 11.48 17.32
C TYR A 62 20.40 11.92 18.69
N LYS A 63 21.16 11.07 19.39
CA LYS A 63 21.80 11.42 20.67
C LYS A 63 22.78 12.59 20.55
N ILE A 64 23.47 12.73 19.41
CA ILE A 64 24.49 13.77 19.20
C ILE A 64 23.96 15.00 18.44
N TYR A 65 22.87 14.86 17.70
CA TYR A 65 22.23 15.92 16.90
C TYR A 65 20.70 15.93 17.06
N PRO A 66 20.15 15.96 18.28
CA PRO A 66 18.71 15.85 18.49
C PRO A 66 17.93 16.96 17.78
N GLU A 67 18.52 18.15 17.64
CA GLU A 67 17.94 19.32 17.00
C GLU A 67 17.78 19.20 15.49
N LYS A 68 18.51 18.28 14.83
CA LYS A 68 18.44 18.12 13.37
C LYS A 68 17.22 17.31 12.93
N PHE A 69 16.73 16.41 13.80
CA PHE A 69 15.71 15.44 13.44
C PHE A 69 14.30 16.02 13.53
N ASN A 70 13.56 15.97 12.43
CA ASN A 70 12.16 16.43 12.37
C ASN A 70 11.30 15.54 11.44
N ASN A 71 9.99 15.76 11.45
CA ASN A 71 9.06 15.06 10.55
C ASN A 71 8.56 16.02 9.45
N LYS A 72 8.40 15.48 8.25
CA LYS A 72 7.64 16.09 7.16
C LYS A 72 6.80 15.01 6.50
N THR A 73 5.59 14.80 7.00
CA THR A 73 4.70 13.77 6.43
C THR A 73 4.47 14.07 4.96
N ASN A 74 4.68 13.07 4.11
CA ASN A 74 4.50 13.16 2.67
C ASN A 74 3.12 13.72 2.28
N GLY A 75 3.03 14.16 1.03
CA GLY A 75 1.79 14.60 0.43
C GLY A 75 1.79 14.39 -1.08
N ILE A 76 0.61 14.55 -1.68
CA ILE A 76 0.37 14.37 -3.10
C ILE A 76 -0.19 15.65 -3.71
N THR A 77 0.11 15.89 -4.98
CA THR A 77 -0.47 17.03 -5.70
C THR A 77 -1.92 16.75 -6.07
N PHE A 78 -2.84 17.55 -5.54
CA PHE A 78 -4.27 17.42 -5.83
C PHE A 78 -4.60 17.81 -7.28
N ARG A 79 -3.72 18.56 -7.95
CA ARG A 79 -3.89 18.91 -9.37
C ARG A 79 -3.92 17.66 -10.23
N ARG A 80 -2.96 16.74 -10.04
CA ARG A 80 -2.93 15.48 -10.79
C ARG A 80 -3.91 14.46 -10.22
N TRP A 81 -3.89 14.26 -8.91
CA TRP A 81 -4.54 13.12 -8.26
C TRP A 81 -5.99 13.36 -7.82
N LEU A 82 -6.58 14.49 -8.21
CA LEU A 82 -8.01 14.75 -8.09
C LEU A 82 -8.50 15.55 -9.31
N LEU A 83 -7.99 16.78 -9.51
CA LEU A 83 -8.53 17.68 -10.54
C LEU A 83 -8.36 17.16 -11.97
N HIS A 84 -7.26 16.45 -12.24
CA HIS A 84 -6.99 15.88 -13.55
C HIS A 84 -7.55 14.46 -13.70
N CYS A 85 -7.20 13.55 -12.78
CA CYS A 85 -7.56 12.14 -12.94
C CYS A 85 -9.02 11.83 -12.58
N ASN A 86 -9.70 12.70 -11.83
CA ASN A 86 -11.08 12.50 -11.40
C ASN A 86 -11.85 13.83 -11.43
N ALA A 87 -11.91 14.43 -12.62
CA ALA A 87 -12.61 15.69 -12.85
C ALA A 87 -14.09 15.66 -12.41
N PRO A 88 -14.87 14.57 -12.64
CA PRO A 88 -16.24 14.47 -12.13
C PRO A 88 -16.33 14.61 -10.61
N LEU A 89 -15.45 13.94 -9.85
CA LEU A 89 -15.39 14.09 -8.39
C LEU A 89 -15.00 15.52 -8.00
N ALA A 90 -14.04 16.13 -8.69
CA ALA A 90 -13.61 17.50 -8.41
C ALA A 90 -14.74 18.54 -8.64
N GLU A 91 -15.53 18.36 -9.70
CA GLU A 91 -16.71 19.19 -10.01
C GLU A 91 -17.81 18.98 -8.96
N PHE A 92 -18.06 17.72 -8.58
CA PHE A 92 -19.00 17.37 -7.53
C PHE A 92 -18.64 18.03 -6.19
N ILE A 93 -17.39 17.90 -5.74
CA ILE A 93 -16.90 18.59 -4.53
C ILE A 93 -17.10 20.11 -4.66
N THR A 94 -16.78 20.68 -5.82
CA THR A 94 -16.95 22.13 -6.07
C THR A 94 -18.42 22.56 -5.92
N SER A 95 -19.36 21.74 -6.40
CA SER A 95 -20.80 22.02 -6.30
C SER A 95 -21.32 22.05 -4.85
N LEU A 96 -20.66 21.33 -3.93
CA LEU A 96 -21.08 21.18 -2.54
C LEU A 96 -20.44 22.19 -1.60
N ILE A 97 -19.15 22.51 -1.80
CA ILE A 97 -18.35 23.31 -0.86
C ILE A 97 -17.64 24.51 -1.52
N GLY A 98 -17.81 24.73 -2.82
CA GLY A 98 -17.06 25.73 -3.58
C GLY A 98 -15.67 25.24 -4.01
N ASP A 99 -14.90 26.08 -4.70
CA ASP A 99 -13.60 25.72 -5.27
C ASP A 99 -12.40 26.05 -4.36
N GLY A 100 -12.63 26.58 -3.15
CA GLY A 100 -11.59 26.95 -2.19
C GLY A 100 -10.63 25.81 -1.86
N TYR A 101 -11.10 24.55 -1.87
CA TYR A 101 -10.28 23.36 -1.63
C TYR A 101 -9.14 23.17 -2.64
N LYS A 102 -9.22 23.80 -3.83
CA LYS A 102 -8.16 23.76 -4.85
C LYS A 102 -6.93 24.56 -4.43
N THR A 103 -7.11 25.53 -3.54
CA THR A 103 -6.05 26.39 -2.97
C THR A 103 -5.74 26.02 -1.53
N ASP A 104 -6.75 25.72 -0.72
CA ASP A 104 -6.61 25.23 0.66
C ASP A 104 -7.29 23.87 0.83
N ALA A 105 -6.50 22.81 0.71
CA ALA A 105 -6.98 21.43 0.81
C ALA A 105 -7.70 21.10 2.12
N THR A 106 -7.49 21.86 3.20
CA THR A 106 -8.19 21.64 4.48
C THR A 106 -9.68 21.91 4.39
N GLU A 107 -10.13 22.67 3.38
CA GLU A 107 -11.54 22.92 3.13
C GLU A 107 -12.34 21.67 2.75
N LEU A 108 -11.68 20.57 2.32
CA LEU A 108 -12.36 19.28 2.10
C LEU A 108 -13.14 18.81 3.33
N LYS A 109 -12.73 19.20 4.54
CA LYS A 109 -13.42 18.88 5.80
C LYS A 109 -14.88 19.34 5.80
N LYS A 110 -15.22 20.40 5.04
CA LYS A 110 -16.59 20.89 4.87
C LYS A 110 -17.54 19.84 4.27
N LEU A 111 -17.02 18.79 3.63
CA LEU A 111 -17.81 17.69 3.09
C LEU A 111 -18.46 16.83 4.19
N GLU A 112 -17.94 16.86 5.43
CA GLU A 112 -18.51 16.09 6.54
C GLU A 112 -19.97 16.47 6.85
N LYS A 113 -20.40 17.67 6.50
CA LYS A 113 -21.81 18.09 6.67
C LYS A 113 -22.80 17.32 5.80
N PHE A 114 -22.31 16.55 4.82
CA PHE A 114 -23.13 15.77 3.88
C PHE A 114 -23.06 14.25 4.10
N VAL A 115 -22.43 13.78 5.19
CA VAL A 115 -22.28 12.33 5.46
C VAL A 115 -23.59 11.60 5.66
N ASP A 116 -24.69 12.30 5.95
CA ASP A 116 -26.03 11.73 6.04
C ASP A 116 -26.96 12.18 4.89
N ASP A 117 -26.43 12.89 3.90
CA ASP A 117 -27.21 13.32 2.73
C ASP A 117 -27.25 12.21 1.67
N GLU A 118 -28.37 11.48 1.61
CA GLU A 118 -28.53 10.35 0.68
C GLU A 118 -28.33 10.75 -0.78
N LYS A 119 -28.67 11.99 -1.17
CA LYS A 119 -28.50 12.44 -2.55
C LYS A 119 -27.02 12.59 -2.87
N VAL A 120 -26.25 13.17 -1.96
CA VAL A 120 -24.78 13.31 -2.08
C VAL A 120 -24.11 11.94 -2.14
N LEU A 121 -24.52 11.02 -1.27
CA LEU A 121 -23.94 9.69 -1.21
C LEU A 121 -24.23 8.87 -2.49
N ASN A 122 -25.45 8.95 -3.02
CA ASN A 122 -25.79 8.29 -4.29
C ASN A 122 -25.02 8.88 -5.48
N GLU A 123 -24.86 10.21 -5.55
CA GLU A 123 -24.06 10.84 -6.60
C GLU A 123 -22.59 10.40 -6.53
N LEU A 124 -22.02 10.29 -5.32
CA LEU A 124 -20.66 9.79 -5.13
C LEU A 124 -20.50 8.34 -5.61
N LEU A 125 -21.52 7.49 -5.42
CA LEU A 125 -21.53 6.12 -5.92
C LEU A 125 -21.59 6.07 -7.45
N GLU A 126 -22.39 6.92 -8.10
CA GLU A 126 -22.43 6.99 -9.57
C GLU A 126 -21.11 7.50 -10.14
N ILE A 127 -20.47 8.50 -9.53
CA ILE A 127 -19.13 8.96 -9.93
C ILE A 127 -18.10 7.82 -9.86
N LYS A 128 -18.16 7.00 -8.80
CA LYS A 128 -17.29 5.81 -8.67
C LYS A 128 -17.55 4.80 -9.79
N LYS A 129 -18.82 4.55 -10.10
CA LYS A 129 -19.23 3.64 -11.17
C LYS A 129 -18.75 4.12 -12.54
N ASP A 130 -18.90 5.40 -12.85
CA ASP A 130 -18.40 5.99 -14.10
C ASP A 130 -16.88 5.87 -14.21
N ALA A 131 -16.14 6.09 -13.12
CA ALA A 131 -14.69 5.88 -13.10
C ALA A 131 -14.32 4.41 -13.36
N LYS A 132 -15.12 3.46 -12.88
CA LYS A 132 -14.93 2.03 -13.15
C LYS A 132 -15.18 1.68 -14.61
N ILE A 133 -16.24 2.21 -15.21
CA ILE A 133 -16.52 2.09 -16.65
C ILE A 133 -15.36 2.65 -17.47
N GLU A 134 -14.84 3.83 -17.10
CA GLU A 134 -13.68 4.42 -17.77
C GLU A 134 -12.43 3.53 -17.69
N LEU A 135 -12.16 2.94 -16.52
CA LEU A 135 -11.07 1.98 -16.36
C LEU A 135 -11.28 0.71 -17.21
N SER A 136 -12.49 0.15 -17.20
CA SER A 136 -12.84 -1.03 -18.00
C SER A 136 -12.58 -0.77 -19.48
N ASN A 137 -13.10 0.35 -20.02
CA ASN A 137 -12.90 0.74 -21.42
C ASN A 137 -11.40 0.94 -21.73
N TYR A 138 -10.68 1.65 -20.86
CA TYR A 138 -9.25 1.89 -21.05
C TYR A 138 -8.43 0.59 -21.11
N LEU A 139 -8.73 -0.37 -20.24
CA LEU A 139 -8.01 -1.66 -20.21
C LEU A 139 -8.44 -2.60 -21.34
N SER A 140 -9.70 -2.54 -21.77
CA SER A 140 -10.16 -3.22 -22.99
C SER A 140 -9.40 -2.70 -24.22
N GLU A 141 -9.38 -1.38 -24.43
CA GLU A 141 -8.74 -0.75 -25.58
C GLU A 141 -7.21 -0.94 -25.60
N THR A 142 -6.55 -0.78 -24.44
CA THR A 142 -5.08 -0.75 -24.40
C THR A 142 -4.44 -2.11 -24.17
N GLN A 143 -5.16 -3.07 -23.59
CA GLN A 143 -4.61 -4.35 -23.15
C GLN A 143 -5.51 -5.55 -23.47
N GLY A 144 -6.70 -5.35 -24.04
CA GLY A 144 -7.66 -6.42 -24.33
C GLY A 144 -8.23 -7.06 -23.06
N ILE A 145 -8.27 -6.33 -21.95
CA ILE A 145 -8.75 -6.82 -20.66
C ILE A 145 -10.15 -6.28 -20.42
N GLU A 146 -11.14 -7.17 -20.49
CA GLU A 146 -12.54 -6.86 -20.13
C GLU A 146 -12.73 -6.95 -18.62
N LEU A 147 -13.25 -5.91 -17.99
CA LEU A 147 -13.62 -5.92 -16.56
C LEU A 147 -15.13 -5.77 -16.42
N ASP A 148 -15.72 -6.46 -15.44
CA ASP A 148 -17.10 -6.21 -15.02
C ASP A 148 -17.12 -5.00 -14.07
N GLU A 149 -17.60 -3.86 -14.55
CA GLU A 149 -17.71 -2.63 -13.76
C GLU A 149 -18.63 -2.76 -12.53
N ASN A 150 -19.47 -3.80 -12.46
CA ASN A 150 -20.35 -4.08 -11.33
C ASN A 150 -19.68 -4.94 -10.24
N SER A 151 -18.50 -5.48 -10.52
CA SER A 151 -17.68 -6.22 -9.54
C SER A 151 -17.00 -5.26 -8.55
N ILE A 152 -16.58 -5.73 -7.38
CA ILE A 152 -15.78 -4.93 -6.44
C ILE A 152 -14.36 -4.77 -7.00
N PHE A 153 -13.89 -3.52 -7.20
CA PHE A 153 -12.51 -3.26 -7.65
C PHE A 153 -11.57 -3.13 -6.46
N ASP A 154 -10.83 -4.19 -6.23
CA ASP A 154 -9.82 -4.33 -5.19
C ASP A 154 -8.43 -4.17 -5.82
N ILE A 155 -7.70 -3.10 -5.45
CA ILE A 155 -6.54 -2.64 -6.21
C ILE A 155 -5.27 -2.54 -5.35
N GLN A 156 -4.24 -3.28 -5.77
CA GLN A 156 -2.88 -3.22 -5.23
C GLN A 156 -1.85 -2.74 -6.27
N ILE A 157 -1.59 -1.44 -6.29
CA ILE A 157 -0.68 -0.80 -7.27
C ILE A 157 0.57 -0.19 -6.62
N LYS A 158 1.62 -1.01 -6.51
CA LYS A 158 2.90 -0.62 -5.90
C LYS A 158 4.02 -1.46 -6.50
N ARG A 159 5.28 -1.01 -6.36
CA ARG A 159 6.44 -1.80 -6.81
C ARG A 159 6.37 -3.21 -6.20
N LEU A 160 6.89 -4.20 -6.89
CA LEU A 160 6.85 -5.55 -6.39
C LEU A 160 8.04 -5.80 -5.46
N HIS A 161 7.74 -6.23 -4.24
CA HIS A 161 8.72 -6.57 -3.22
C HIS A 161 8.02 -7.41 -2.15
N GLU A 162 8.71 -8.39 -1.58
CA GLU A 162 8.11 -9.28 -0.57
C GLU A 162 7.48 -8.53 0.62
N TYR A 163 8.11 -7.49 1.19
CA TYR A 163 7.49 -6.70 2.27
C TYR A 163 6.21 -5.96 1.87
N LYS A 164 5.94 -5.76 0.57
CA LYS A 164 4.69 -5.15 0.09
C LYS A 164 3.54 -6.15 -0.02
N ARG A 165 3.86 -7.44 0.12
CA ARG A 165 2.95 -8.56 0.33
C ARG A 165 1.90 -8.76 -0.75
N GLN A 166 2.26 -8.50 -2.02
CA GLN A 166 1.43 -8.96 -3.14
C GLN A 166 1.22 -10.49 -3.10
N GLN A 167 2.20 -11.24 -2.57
CA GLN A 167 2.07 -12.67 -2.36
C GLN A 167 1.01 -13.03 -1.30
N MET A 168 0.80 -12.20 -0.27
CA MET A 168 -0.31 -12.40 0.67
C MET A 168 -1.66 -12.18 -0.01
N ASN A 169 -1.74 -11.18 -0.89
CA ASN A 169 -2.96 -10.91 -1.65
C ASN A 169 -3.29 -12.04 -2.64
N VAL A 170 -2.31 -12.59 -3.35
CA VAL A 170 -2.57 -13.74 -4.24
C VAL A 170 -2.89 -15.02 -3.46
N LEU A 171 -2.40 -15.20 -2.22
CA LEU A 171 -2.86 -16.30 -1.36
C LEU A 171 -4.33 -16.14 -0.95
N TYR A 172 -4.79 -14.91 -0.69
CA TYR A 172 -6.22 -14.65 -0.53
C TYR A 172 -7.01 -14.98 -1.81
N VAL A 173 -6.49 -14.65 -2.99
CA VAL A 173 -7.12 -15.01 -4.27
C VAL A 173 -7.26 -16.53 -4.40
N ILE A 174 -6.22 -17.29 -4.06
CA ILE A 174 -6.28 -18.76 -4.04
C ILE A 174 -7.33 -19.24 -3.06
N HIS A 175 -7.34 -18.72 -1.82
CA HIS A 175 -8.35 -19.06 -0.84
C HIS A 175 -9.78 -18.82 -1.37
N LYS A 176 -10.03 -17.66 -2.00
CA LYS A 176 -11.33 -17.34 -2.57
C LYS A 176 -11.68 -18.21 -3.78
N TYR A 177 -10.70 -18.56 -4.61
CA TYR A 177 -10.87 -19.52 -5.70
C TYR A 177 -11.38 -20.86 -5.14
N LEU A 178 -10.69 -21.42 -4.14
CA LEU A 178 -11.08 -22.68 -3.50
C LEU A 178 -12.47 -22.61 -2.85
N GLU A 179 -12.80 -21.52 -2.15
CA GLU A 179 -14.16 -21.35 -1.59
C GLU A 179 -15.26 -21.37 -2.66
N ILE A 180 -15.02 -20.76 -3.83
CA ILE A 180 -15.97 -20.77 -4.93
C ILE A 180 -16.14 -22.19 -5.49
N LYS A 181 -15.05 -22.96 -5.63
CA LYS A 181 -15.08 -24.38 -6.04
C LYS A 181 -15.84 -25.27 -5.04
N ASP A 182 -15.78 -24.91 -3.76
CA ASP A 182 -16.57 -25.54 -2.69
C ASP A 182 -18.03 -25.03 -2.62
N GLY A 183 -18.44 -24.18 -3.57
CA GLY A 183 -19.81 -23.68 -3.70
C GLY A 183 -20.12 -22.42 -2.89
N LYS A 184 -19.15 -21.87 -2.14
CA LYS A 184 -19.31 -20.59 -1.42
C LYS A 184 -18.99 -19.42 -2.34
N LYS A 185 -20.01 -18.94 -3.03
CA LYS A 185 -19.88 -17.85 -4.00
C LYS A 185 -20.01 -16.48 -3.31
N PRO A 186 -19.21 -15.47 -3.70
CA PRO A 186 -19.37 -14.12 -3.18
C PRO A 186 -20.72 -13.53 -3.63
N ALA A 187 -21.29 -12.65 -2.81
CA ALA A 187 -22.57 -11.99 -3.10
C ALA A 187 -22.49 -11.08 -4.34
N ARG A 188 -21.33 -10.48 -4.56
CA ARG A 188 -20.99 -9.66 -5.72
C ARG A 188 -19.67 -10.15 -6.33
N PRO A 189 -19.51 -10.11 -7.66
CA PRO A 189 -18.23 -10.46 -8.28
C PRO A 189 -17.09 -9.59 -7.75
N ILE A 190 -15.88 -10.13 -7.71
CA ILE A 190 -14.67 -9.45 -7.21
C ILE A 190 -13.64 -9.38 -8.34
N THR A 191 -13.08 -8.21 -8.58
CA THR A 191 -11.95 -8.02 -9.49
C THR A 191 -10.73 -7.53 -8.72
N VAL A 192 -9.74 -8.40 -8.55
CA VAL A 192 -8.46 -8.10 -7.91
C VAL A 192 -7.45 -7.62 -8.94
N ILE A 193 -7.01 -6.37 -8.82
CA ILE A 193 -6.17 -5.69 -9.81
C ILE A 193 -4.79 -5.37 -9.21
N PHE A 194 -3.77 -5.98 -9.79
CA PHE A 194 -2.37 -5.71 -9.50
C PHE A 194 -1.76 -4.77 -10.54
N GLY A 195 -0.85 -3.91 -10.10
CA GLY A 195 0.02 -3.14 -10.99
C GLY A 195 1.37 -2.90 -10.36
N ALA A 196 2.39 -3.58 -10.89
CA ALA A 196 3.72 -3.57 -10.29
C ALA A 196 4.85 -3.77 -11.33
N LYS A 197 6.07 -3.44 -10.90
CA LYS A 197 7.31 -3.84 -11.57
C LYS A 197 8.24 -4.47 -10.52
N ALA A 198 8.93 -5.52 -10.90
CA ALA A 198 10.00 -6.13 -10.11
C ALA A 198 11.37 -5.67 -10.65
N ALA A 199 12.37 -5.59 -9.77
CA ALA A 199 13.74 -5.42 -10.21
C ALA A 199 14.21 -6.69 -10.97
N PRO A 200 14.97 -6.57 -12.08
CA PRO A 200 15.32 -7.73 -12.90
C PRO A 200 16.06 -8.86 -12.15
N ALA A 201 16.87 -8.49 -11.16
CA ALA A 201 17.65 -9.42 -10.33
C ALA A 201 16.85 -9.99 -9.15
N TYR A 202 15.64 -9.49 -8.87
CA TYR A 202 14.85 -9.94 -7.73
C TYR A 202 13.99 -11.13 -8.15
N VAL A 203 14.55 -12.33 -8.00
CA VAL A 203 13.96 -13.59 -8.45
C VAL A 203 12.60 -13.86 -7.78
N ILE A 204 12.51 -13.88 -6.45
CA ILE A 204 11.24 -14.13 -5.73
C ILE A 204 10.16 -13.13 -6.14
N ALA A 205 10.50 -11.85 -6.33
CA ALA A 205 9.54 -10.88 -6.85
C ALA A 205 9.01 -11.29 -8.24
N LYS A 206 9.87 -11.73 -9.16
CA LYS A 206 9.40 -12.23 -10.46
C LYS A 206 8.52 -13.48 -10.32
N ASP A 207 8.83 -14.36 -9.37
CA ASP A 207 8.04 -15.57 -9.11
C ASP A 207 6.64 -15.22 -8.58
N ILE A 208 6.52 -14.17 -7.75
CA ILE A 208 5.22 -13.65 -7.29
C ILE A 208 4.41 -13.09 -8.47
N ILE A 209 5.03 -12.35 -9.39
CA ILE A 209 4.36 -11.89 -10.62
C ILE A 209 3.90 -13.10 -11.45
N HIS A 210 4.76 -14.11 -11.57
CA HIS A 210 4.46 -15.34 -12.29
C HIS A 210 3.23 -16.04 -11.68
N LEU A 211 3.16 -16.22 -10.36
CA LEU A 211 2.00 -16.77 -9.66
C LEU A 211 0.71 -15.98 -9.93
N ILE A 212 0.76 -14.64 -9.85
CA ILE A 212 -0.41 -13.78 -10.15
C ILE A 212 -0.90 -14.00 -11.60
N LEU A 213 0.03 -14.12 -12.55
CA LEU A 213 -0.32 -14.38 -13.96
C LEU A 213 -0.92 -15.77 -14.16
N CYS A 214 -0.38 -16.80 -13.51
CA CYS A 214 -0.96 -18.15 -13.55
C CYS A 214 -2.38 -18.17 -12.95
N MET A 215 -2.60 -17.51 -11.81
CA MET A 215 -3.93 -17.37 -11.21
C MET A 215 -4.90 -16.61 -12.12
N GLN A 216 -4.44 -15.54 -12.76
CA GLN A 216 -5.24 -14.82 -13.76
C GLN A 216 -5.66 -15.75 -14.91
N GLU A 217 -4.75 -16.56 -15.45
CA GLU A 217 -5.06 -17.50 -16.54
C GLU A 217 -6.01 -18.61 -16.10
N LEU A 218 -5.75 -19.22 -14.94
CA LEU A 218 -6.60 -20.26 -14.36
C LEU A 218 -8.04 -19.76 -14.17
N ILE A 219 -8.20 -18.62 -13.49
CA ILE A 219 -9.52 -18.05 -13.17
C ILE A 219 -10.27 -17.65 -14.44
N ASN A 220 -9.60 -17.05 -15.42
CA ASN A 220 -10.25 -16.64 -16.67
C ASN A 220 -10.76 -17.84 -17.49
N ASN A 221 -10.15 -19.02 -17.33
CA ASN A 221 -10.51 -20.24 -18.05
C ASN A 221 -11.44 -21.17 -17.25
N ASP A 222 -11.73 -20.88 -15.99
CA ASP A 222 -12.65 -21.66 -15.16
C ASP A 222 -14.09 -21.05 -15.24
N PRO A 223 -15.04 -21.70 -15.93
CA PRO A 223 -16.40 -21.19 -16.08
C PRO A 223 -17.21 -21.21 -14.76
N GLU A 224 -16.77 -21.96 -13.75
CA GLU A 224 -17.39 -21.97 -12.43
C GLU A 224 -17.00 -20.73 -11.61
N VAL A 225 -15.79 -20.22 -11.83
CA VAL A 225 -15.18 -19.16 -11.00
C VAL A 225 -15.22 -17.80 -11.68
N SER A 226 -14.94 -17.73 -12.99
CA SER A 226 -14.87 -16.46 -13.74
C SER A 226 -16.09 -15.52 -13.62
N PRO A 227 -17.34 -15.98 -13.38
CA PRO A 227 -18.45 -15.07 -13.11
C PRO A 227 -18.37 -14.35 -11.75
N TYR A 228 -17.53 -14.82 -10.83
CA TYR A 228 -17.49 -14.38 -9.44
C TYR A 228 -16.15 -13.77 -9.04
N LEU A 229 -15.05 -14.20 -9.65
CA LEU A 229 -13.71 -13.72 -9.34
C LEU A 229 -12.95 -13.47 -10.63
N LYS A 230 -12.23 -12.35 -10.66
CA LYS A 230 -11.30 -11.99 -11.73
C LYS A 230 -10.00 -11.48 -11.12
N VAL A 231 -8.89 -11.84 -11.74
CA VAL A 231 -7.55 -11.36 -11.35
C VAL A 231 -6.91 -10.71 -12.56
N VAL A 232 -6.28 -9.54 -12.35
CA VAL A 232 -5.70 -8.75 -13.42
C VAL A 232 -4.34 -8.22 -13.02
N MET A 233 -3.30 -8.55 -13.78
CA MET A 233 -1.99 -7.93 -13.69
C MET A 233 -1.82 -6.88 -14.80
N VAL A 234 -2.02 -5.61 -14.47
CA VAL A 234 -1.90 -4.50 -15.41
C VAL A 234 -0.44 -4.38 -15.88
N LYS A 235 -0.22 -4.56 -17.18
CA LYS A 235 1.12 -4.54 -17.79
C LYS A 235 1.74 -3.16 -17.66
N ASN A 236 3.05 -3.09 -17.38
CA ASN A 236 3.84 -1.85 -17.36
C ASN A 236 3.16 -0.69 -16.60
N TYR A 237 2.81 -0.93 -15.32
CA TYR A 237 2.24 0.08 -14.43
C TYR A 237 3.08 1.37 -14.41
N ASN A 238 2.42 2.52 -14.49
CA ASN A 238 3.03 3.85 -14.55
C ASN A 238 2.02 4.90 -14.06
N VAL A 239 2.40 6.18 -14.12
CA VAL A 239 1.56 7.30 -13.68
C VAL A 239 0.23 7.35 -14.44
N THR A 240 0.25 7.24 -15.77
CA THR A 240 -0.96 7.28 -16.60
C THR A 240 -1.96 6.17 -16.25
N LYS A 241 -1.46 4.95 -15.98
CA LYS A 241 -2.32 3.85 -15.52
C LYS A 241 -2.83 4.08 -14.11
N ALA A 242 -2.01 4.64 -13.22
CA ALA A 242 -2.46 5.03 -11.89
C ALA A 242 -3.59 6.07 -11.94
N GLU A 243 -3.53 7.03 -12.87
CA GLU A 243 -4.59 8.04 -13.09
C GLU A 243 -5.93 7.41 -13.51
N LYS A 244 -5.95 6.19 -14.05
CA LYS A 244 -7.18 5.43 -14.33
C LYS A 244 -7.58 4.47 -13.20
N LEU A 245 -6.59 3.81 -12.60
CA LEU A 245 -6.81 2.81 -11.54
C LEU A 245 -7.30 3.44 -10.22
N ILE A 246 -6.75 4.59 -9.84
CA ILE A 246 -7.04 5.20 -8.54
C ILE A 246 -8.49 5.68 -8.42
N PRO A 247 -9.05 6.43 -9.38
CA PRO A 247 -10.45 6.85 -9.33
C PRO A 247 -11.45 5.69 -9.28
N ALA A 248 -11.15 4.58 -9.95
CA ALA A 248 -12.02 3.41 -10.07
C ALA A 248 -11.98 2.46 -8.86
N CYS A 249 -11.09 2.68 -7.90
CA CYS A 249 -10.84 1.76 -6.80
C CYS A 249 -11.94 1.79 -5.74
N ASP A 250 -12.44 0.61 -5.36
CA ASP A 250 -13.32 0.45 -4.20
C ASP A 250 -12.49 0.19 -2.93
N ILE A 251 -11.58 -0.80 -2.97
CA ILE A 251 -10.72 -1.20 -1.85
C ILE A 251 -9.25 -1.00 -2.20
N SER A 252 -8.57 -0.20 -1.38
CA SER A 252 -7.15 0.12 -1.54
C SER A 252 -6.26 -0.79 -0.70
N GLU A 253 -5.46 -1.63 -1.37
CA GLU A 253 -4.58 -2.60 -0.72
C GLU A 253 -3.27 -1.97 -0.21
N GLN A 254 -3.19 -1.76 1.10
CA GLN A 254 -2.06 -1.15 1.81
C GLN A 254 -1.47 -2.10 2.85
N ILE A 255 -1.21 -3.32 2.41
CA ILE A 255 -0.93 -4.49 3.25
C ILE A 255 0.56 -4.76 3.50
N SER A 256 1.42 -3.75 3.45
CA SER A 256 2.85 -3.96 3.68
C SER A 256 3.10 -4.47 5.11
N LEU A 257 4.15 -5.26 5.31
CA LEU A 257 4.51 -5.73 6.65
C LEU A 257 4.75 -4.51 7.55
N ALA A 258 4.14 -4.48 8.74
CA ALA A 258 4.33 -3.37 9.67
C ALA A 258 5.82 -3.19 9.99
N SER A 259 6.29 -1.95 10.19
CA SER A 259 7.70 -1.53 10.32
C SER A 259 8.51 -1.41 9.02
N LYS A 260 7.90 -1.59 7.82
CA LYS A 260 8.66 -1.63 6.55
C LYS A 260 8.24 -0.55 5.56
N GLU A 261 7.02 -0.03 5.65
CA GLU A 261 6.58 1.12 4.85
C GLU A 261 6.87 2.42 5.59
N ALA A 262 7.82 3.20 5.08
CA ALA A 262 8.14 4.51 5.69
C ALA A 262 6.98 5.51 5.65
N SER A 263 6.11 5.44 4.63
CA SER A 263 4.97 6.33 4.45
C SER A 263 3.97 5.73 3.46
N GLY A 264 4.32 5.75 2.17
CA GLY A 264 3.39 5.43 1.09
C GLY A 264 2.60 6.67 0.66
N THR A 265 2.53 6.90 -0.66
CA THR A 265 1.71 7.99 -1.24
C THR A 265 0.60 7.47 -2.13
N GLY A 266 0.54 6.15 -2.38
CA GLY A 266 -0.56 5.52 -3.10
C GLY A 266 -1.85 5.56 -2.28
N ASN A 267 -1.76 5.17 -1.01
CA ASN A 267 -2.83 5.25 -0.02
C ASN A 267 -3.47 6.64 0.07
N MET A 268 -2.67 7.72 0.10
CA MET A 268 -3.18 9.10 0.09
C MET A 268 -4.02 9.43 -1.15
N LYS A 269 -3.64 8.89 -2.32
CA LYS A 269 -4.40 9.13 -3.58
C LYS A 269 -5.71 8.37 -3.58
N PHE A 270 -5.70 7.16 -3.04
CA PHE A 270 -6.89 6.33 -2.90
C PHE A 270 -7.90 6.94 -1.93
N MET A 271 -7.44 7.37 -0.75
CA MET A 271 -8.24 8.12 0.22
C MET A 271 -8.93 9.33 -0.42
N LEU A 272 -8.16 10.15 -1.15
CA LEU A 272 -8.66 11.34 -1.84
C LEU A 272 -9.72 11.03 -2.92
N ASN A 273 -9.67 9.84 -3.51
CA ASN A 273 -10.60 9.39 -4.56
C ASN A 273 -11.71 8.48 -4.01
N GLY A 274 -11.91 8.45 -2.69
CA GLY A 274 -12.99 7.73 -2.04
C GLY A 274 -12.88 6.21 -2.13
N ALA A 275 -11.65 5.67 -2.21
CA ALA A 275 -11.43 4.24 -1.96
C ALA A 275 -11.23 4.02 -0.46
N VAL A 276 -11.75 2.92 0.06
CA VAL A 276 -11.58 2.55 1.48
C VAL A 276 -10.31 1.71 1.63
N THR A 277 -9.51 1.98 2.66
CA THR A 277 -8.22 1.30 2.86
C THR A 277 -8.42 -0.04 3.56
N LEU A 278 -7.81 -1.07 3.00
CA LEU A 278 -7.53 -2.34 3.66
C LEU A 278 -6.03 -2.42 3.90
N GLY A 279 -5.58 -2.43 5.15
CA GLY A 279 -4.14 -2.31 5.40
C GLY A 279 -3.68 -2.55 6.83
N THR A 280 -2.37 -2.63 6.99
CA THR A 280 -1.71 -2.68 8.30
C THR A 280 -1.56 -1.27 8.89
N LEU A 281 -1.38 -1.19 10.22
CA LEU A 281 -0.96 0.05 10.89
C LEU A 281 0.53 0.31 10.68
N ASP A 282 0.87 0.74 9.47
CA ASP A 282 2.24 1.09 9.08
C ASP A 282 2.26 2.32 8.16
N GLY A 283 3.39 3.04 8.15
CA GLY A 283 3.55 4.25 7.35
C GLY A 283 2.38 5.23 7.51
N ALA A 284 1.91 5.77 6.40
CA ALA A 284 0.82 6.75 6.37
C ALA A 284 -0.58 6.15 6.61
N ASN A 285 -0.73 4.82 6.70
CA ASN A 285 -2.02 4.22 7.06
C ASN A 285 -2.42 4.58 8.50
N VAL A 286 -1.44 4.81 9.38
CA VAL A 286 -1.68 5.27 10.75
C VAL A 286 -2.36 6.65 10.72
N GLU A 287 -1.79 7.61 10.00
CA GLU A 287 -2.39 8.93 9.83
C GLU A 287 -3.75 8.86 9.11
N ILE A 288 -3.88 8.06 8.05
CA ILE A 288 -5.15 7.89 7.32
C ILE A 288 -6.26 7.38 8.26
N SER A 289 -6.00 6.30 9.01
CA SER A 289 -6.98 5.73 9.93
C SER A 289 -7.34 6.71 11.07
N GLN A 290 -6.40 7.53 11.53
CA GLN A 290 -6.66 8.59 12.51
C GLN A 290 -7.55 9.70 11.95
N PHE A 291 -7.29 10.15 10.72
CA PHE A 291 -8.05 11.25 10.12
C PHE A 291 -9.42 10.82 9.59
N ALA A 292 -9.52 9.67 8.93
CA ALA A 292 -10.77 9.14 8.41
C ALA A 292 -11.68 8.61 9.53
N GLY A 293 -11.11 8.15 10.64
CA GLY A 293 -11.82 7.39 11.68
C GLY A 293 -11.64 5.89 11.47
N LYS A 294 -11.39 5.13 12.55
CA LYS A 294 -11.05 3.71 12.48
C LYS A 294 -12.18 2.85 11.88
N GLU A 295 -13.42 3.26 12.10
CA GLU A 295 -14.64 2.64 11.57
C GLU A 295 -14.79 2.78 10.04
N ASN A 296 -14.05 3.73 9.44
CA ASN A 296 -14.08 4.00 8.01
C ASN A 296 -12.95 3.27 7.25
N GLU A 297 -12.11 2.50 7.94
CA GLU A 297 -11.03 1.70 7.36
C GLU A 297 -11.10 0.23 7.79
N TYR A 298 -10.41 -0.64 7.07
CA TYR A 298 -10.23 -2.04 7.42
C TYR A 298 -8.78 -2.30 7.80
N ILE A 299 -8.51 -2.17 9.10
CA ILE A 299 -7.17 -2.35 9.66
C ILE A 299 -7.00 -3.77 10.21
N PHE A 300 -5.86 -4.40 9.92
CA PHE A 300 -5.55 -5.75 10.39
C PHE A 300 -4.05 -5.94 10.67
N GLY A 301 -3.72 -7.09 11.25
CA GLY A 301 -2.37 -7.64 11.33
C GLY A 301 -1.58 -7.15 12.53
N LYS A 302 -0.36 -7.67 12.68
CA LYS A 302 0.51 -7.32 13.81
C LYS A 302 1.00 -5.88 13.72
N THR A 303 1.20 -5.28 14.89
CA THR A 303 1.79 -3.94 15.04
C THR A 303 3.27 -3.94 14.71
N ALA A 304 3.84 -2.78 14.38
CA ALA A 304 5.27 -2.63 14.11
C ALA A 304 6.16 -3.19 15.24
N ASP A 305 5.81 -2.94 16.52
CA ASP A 305 6.58 -3.42 17.67
C ASP A 305 6.71 -4.95 17.71
N VAL A 306 5.61 -5.66 17.46
CA VAL A 306 5.57 -7.13 17.42
C VAL A 306 6.43 -7.67 16.27
N VAL A 307 6.37 -7.03 15.09
CA VAL A 307 7.20 -7.42 13.95
C VAL A 307 8.69 -7.16 14.22
N ILE A 308 9.03 -6.02 14.82
CA ILE A 308 10.40 -5.68 15.21
C ILE A 308 10.92 -6.69 16.24
N GLU A 309 10.10 -7.06 17.21
CA GLU A 309 10.45 -8.05 18.23
C GLU A 309 10.73 -9.43 17.60
N HIS A 310 9.93 -9.86 16.63
CA HIS A 310 10.20 -11.10 15.88
C HIS A 310 11.55 -11.07 15.15
N TYR A 311 11.90 -9.95 14.50
CA TYR A 311 13.22 -9.81 13.87
C TYR A 311 14.35 -9.81 14.90
N ALA A 312 14.17 -9.14 16.03
CA ALA A 312 15.20 -9.04 17.08
C ALA A 312 15.47 -10.40 17.75
N LYS A 313 14.42 -11.21 17.94
CA LYS A 313 14.52 -12.55 18.53
C LYS A 313 14.88 -13.63 17.52
N ALA A 314 14.70 -13.37 16.23
CA ALA A 314 14.80 -14.36 15.16
C ALA A 314 13.96 -15.62 15.45
N ASP A 315 12.74 -15.42 15.96
CA ASP A 315 11.84 -16.48 16.45
C ASP A 315 10.64 -16.77 15.53
N TYR A 316 10.47 -16.01 14.46
CA TYR A 316 9.44 -16.29 13.44
C TYR A 316 9.80 -17.52 12.61
N VAL A 317 8.89 -18.50 12.58
CA VAL A 317 8.99 -19.72 11.78
C VAL A 317 7.72 -19.84 10.95
N SER A 318 7.81 -19.67 9.62
CA SER A 318 6.61 -19.68 8.76
C SER A 318 5.96 -21.07 8.65
N MET A 319 6.76 -22.14 8.72
CA MET A 319 6.27 -23.52 8.76
C MET A 319 5.25 -23.74 9.88
N ASP A 320 5.44 -23.13 11.05
CA ASP A 320 4.49 -23.24 12.17
C ASP A 320 3.10 -22.68 11.82
N TYR A 321 3.03 -21.60 11.02
CA TYR A 321 1.76 -21.01 10.58
C TYR A 321 1.10 -21.90 9.54
N TYR A 322 1.89 -22.46 8.63
CA TYR A 322 1.44 -23.42 7.64
C TYR A 322 0.89 -24.71 8.27
N GLU A 323 1.56 -25.29 9.26
CA GLU A 323 1.14 -26.55 9.89
C GLU A 323 -0.09 -26.42 10.79
N LYS A 324 -0.32 -25.23 11.37
CA LYS A 324 -1.40 -25.00 12.34
C LYS A 324 -2.72 -24.56 11.70
N SER A 325 -2.72 -24.24 10.42
CA SER A 325 -3.86 -23.64 9.73
C SER A 325 -4.14 -24.30 8.40
N ASP A 326 -5.26 -25.02 8.31
CA ASP A 326 -5.71 -25.63 7.06
C ASP A 326 -5.91 -24.57 5.96
N VAL A 327 -6.39 -23.36 6.32
CA VAL A 327 -6.58 -22.25 5.38
C VAL A 327 -5.27 -21.79 4.76
N ILE A 328 -4.21 -21.65 5.58
CA ILE A 328 -2.88 -21.28 5.08
C ILE A 328 -2.29 -22.44 4.27
N LYS A 329 -2.42 -23.67 4.79
CA LYS A 329 -1.94 -24.88 4.15
C LYS A 329 -2.49 -25.04 2.74
N ASP A 330 -3.81 -25.01 2.59
CA ASP A 330 -4.49 -25.18 1.31
C ASP A 330 -4.05 -24.10 0.31
N ALA A 331 -3.95 -22.84 0.76
CA ALA A 331 -3.54 -21.74 -0.11
C ALA A 331 -2.07 -21.86 -0.58
N VAL A 332 -1.18 -22.32 0.29
CA VAL A 332 0.25 -22.52 -0.05
C VAL A 332 0.44 -23.77 -0.90
N ASP A 333 -0.19 -24.89 -0.55
CA ASP A 333 -0.12 -26.16 -1.29
C ASP A 333 -0.65 -25.99 -2.73
N PHE A 334 -1.67 -25.16 -2.91
CA PHE A 334 -2.22 -24.88 -4.23
C PHE A 334 -1.21 -24.26 -5.20
N ILE A 335 -0.19 -23.55 -4.72
CA ILE A 335 0.87 -22.95 -5.57
C ILE A 335 1.54 -24.01 -6.47
N VAL A 336 1.66 -25.23 -5.95
CA VAL A 336 2.29 -26.39 -6.60
C VAL A 336 1.27 -27.49 -6.92
N SER A 337 -0.01 -27.13 -7.04
CA SER A 337 -1.06 -28.02 -7.53
C SER A 337 -0.85 -28.40 -9.00
N ASP A 338 -1.42 -29.53 -9.42
CA ASP A 338 -1.39 -29.96 -10.82
C ASP A 338 -1.96 -28.89 -11.75
N GLU A 339 -2.98 -28.16 -11.31
CA GLU A 339 -3.63 -27.08 -12.06
C GLU A 339 -2.68 -25.91 -12.32
N LEU A 340 -1.96 -25.42 -11.30
CA LEU A 340 -1.02 -24.32 -11.47
C LEU A 340 0.29 -24.76 -12.15
N LEU A 341 0.76 -25.98 -11.90
CA LEU A 341 1.93 -26.53 -12.58
C LEU A 341 1.67 -26.76 -14.08
N ALA A 342 0.42 -27.05 -14.49
CA ALA A 342 0.06 -27.16 -15.90
C ALA A 342 0.09 -25.81 -16.65
N ILE A 343 -0.11 -24.69 -15.94
CA ILE A 343 -0.13 -23.33 -16.52
C ILE A 343 1.25 -22.67 -16.40
N GLY A 344 1.91 -22.83 -15.26
CA GLY A 344 3.11 -22.12 -14.87
C GLY A 344 4.41 -22.83 -15.22
N ASN A 345 5.51 -22.15 -14.89
CA ASN A 345 6.83 -22.75 -14.85
C ASN A 345 7.05 -23.35 -13.45
N GLU A 346 7.28 -24.67 -13.41
CA GLU A 346 7.52 -25.46 -12.19
C GLU A 346 8.61 -24.85 -11.30
N GLU A 347 9.77 -24.51 -11.87
CA GLU A 347 10.90 -23.95 -11.11
C GLU A 347 10.52 -22.66 -10.35
N ASN A 348 9.75 -21.77 -10.98
CA ASN A 348 9.32 -20.52 -10.35
C ASN A 348 8.30 -20.77 -9.24
N LEU A 349 7.33 -21.66 -9.46
CA LEU A 349 6.28 -21.98 -8.49
C LEU A 349 6.86 -22.72 -7.28
N ASP A 350 7.68 -23.75 -7.51
CA ASP A 350 8.35 -24.50 -6.46
C ASP A 350 9.26 -23.63 -5.62
N ARG A 351 10.02 -22.72 -6.24
CA ARG A 351 10.90 -21.81 -5.52
C ARG A 351 10.11 -20.87 -4.60
N LEU A 352 8.99 -20.33 -5.07
CA LEU A 352 8.14 -19.45 -4.27
C LEU A 352 7.46 -20.22 -3.13
N TYR A 353 6.92 -21.41 -3.42
CA TYR A 353 6.34 -22.32 -2.42
C TYR A 353 7.36 -22.62 -1.30
N ASN A 354 8.57 -23.03 -1.67
CA ASN A 354 9.63 -23.31 -0.71
C ASN A 354 10.11 -22.06 0.04
N GLU A 355 10.15 -20.88 -0.59
CA GLU A 355 10.51 -19.62 0.10
C GLU A 355 9.47 -19.30 1.19
N LEU A 356 8.17 -19.45 0.92
CA LEU A 356 7.11 -19.19 1.90
C LEU A 356 7.15 -20.16 3.09
N LEU A 357 7.54 -21.42 2.86
CA LEU A 357 7.59 -22.43 3.92
C LEU A 357 8.86 -22.38 4.77
N ASN A 358 10.00 -22.12 4.14
CA ASN A 358 11.30 -22.28 4.81
C ASN A 358 11.90 -20.96 5.29
N LYS A 359 11.45 -19.82 4.77
CA LYS A 359 12.08 -18.53 5.05
C LYS A 359 11.08 -17.43 5.33
N ASP A 360 10.20 -17.11 4.38
CA ASP A 360 9.18 -16.05 4.45
C ASP A 360 9.65 -14.83 5.25
N TRP A 361 10.77 -14.26 4.81
CA TRP A 361 11.50 -13.25 5.61
C TRP A 361 10.64 -12.04 5.98
N PHE A 362 9.61 -11.76 5.17
CA PHE A 362 8.68 -10.65 5.36
C PHE A 362 7.31 -11.09 5.88
N MET A 363 7.24 -12.23 6.56
CA MET A 363 6.13 -12.64 7.42
C MET A 363 4.78 -12.55 6.68
N THR A 364 4.73 -13.14 5.49
CA THR A 364 3.51 -13.28 4.68
C THR A 364 2.47 -14.07 5.45
N LEU A 365 2.86 -15.19 6.05
CA LEU A 365 1.91 -16.11 6.71
C LEU A 365 1.46 -15.61 8.09
N LEU A 366 2.23 -14.71 8.70
CA LEU A 366 1.93 -14.13 10.02
C LEU A 366 0.54 -13.47 10.11
N ASP A 367 0.13 -12.77 9.05
CA ASP A 367 -1.11 -11.98 9.04
C ASP A 367 -2.19 -12.57 8.11
N LEU A 368 -1.93 -13.69 7.41
CA LEU A 368 -2.76 -14.17 6.30
C LEU A 368 -4.21 -14.48 6.72
N GLU A 369 -4.43 -15.18 7.83
CA GLU A 369 -5.79 -15.49 8.30
C GLU A 369 -6.58 -14.24 8.70
N GLU A 370 -5.94 -13.33 9.43
CA GLU A 370 -6.59 -12.09 9.86
C GLU A 370 -6.91 -11.21 8.64
N TYR A 371 -5.98 -11.16 7.68
CA TYR A 371 -6.18 -10.51 6.40
C TYR A 371 -7.38 -11.08 5.65
N ILE A 372 -7.49 -12.40 5.50
CA ILE A 372 -8.64 -13.08 4.86
C ILE A 372 -9.94 -12.63 5.54
N LYS A 373 -10.01 -12.74 6.87
CA LYS A 373 -11.20 -12.39 7.65
C LYS A 373 -11.62 -10.93 7.46
N VAL A 374 -10.66 -10.01 7.52
CA VAL A 374 -10.93 -8.56 7.43
C VAL A 374 -11.30 -8.18 5.99
N LYS A 375 -10.68 -8.82 5.00
CA LYS A 375 -11.01 -8.62 3.58
C LYS A 375 -12.41 -9.13 3.23
N ASP A 376 -12.78 -10.32 3.71
CA ASP A 376 -14.15 -10.84 3.57
C ASP A 376 -15.18 -9.94 4.25
N LYS A 377 -14.84 -9.38 5.43
CA LYS A 377 -15.68 -8.36 6.06
C LYS A 377 -15.83 -7.13 5.18
N ALA A 378 -14.76 -6.64 4.57
CA ALA A 378 -14.83 -5.48 3.68
C ALA A 378 -15.75 -5.74 2.47
N PHE A 379 -15.69 -6.94 1.88
CA PHE A 379 -16.59 -7.34 0.80
C PHE A 379 -18.05 -7.47 1.27
N ALA A 380 -18.29 -8.00 2.47
CA ALA A 380 -19.64 -8.06 3.04
C ALA A 380 -20.22 -6.66 3.33
N ASP A 381 -19.44 -5.77 3.94
CA ASP A 381 -19.84 -4.39 4.23
C ASP A 381 -20.08 -3.58 2.94
N TYR A 382 -19.44 -3.95 1.81
CA TYR A 382 -19.68 -3.34 0.49
C TYR A 382 -21.09 -3.64 -0.07
N GLU A 383 -21.83 -4.60 0.51
CA GLU A 383 -23.24 -4.84 0.15
C GLU A 383 -24.17 -3.72 0.63
N ASP A 384 -23.88 -3.10 1.77
CA ASP A 384 -24.57 -1.88 2.22
C ASP A 384 -23.93 -0.67 1.55
N ARG A 385 -24.46 -0.32 0.37
CA ARG A 385 -23.94 0.77 -0.46
C ARG A 385 -23.99 2.13 0.22
N MET A 386 -24.96 2.39 1.08
CA MET A 386 -25.09 3.68 1.77
C MET A 386 -24.06 3.79 2.87
N SER A 387 -23.93 2.76 3.71
CA SER A 387 -22.87 2.71 4.72
C SER A 387 -21.49 2.78 4.09
N TRP A 388 -21.28 2.14 2.94
CA TRP A 388 -20.02 2.24 2.19
C TRP A 388 -19.75 3.65 1.68
N ALA A 389 -20.74 4.31 1.05
CA ALA A 389 -20.61 5.68 0.56
C ALA A 389 -20.25 6.67 1.68
N LYS A 390 -20.75 6.46 2.91
CA LYS A 390 -20.35 7.24 4.08
C LYS A 390 -18.86 7.12 4.37
N LYS A 391 -18.31 5.89 4.37
CA LYS A 391 -16.87 5.64 4.54
C LYS A 391 -16.05 6.36 3.45
N MET A 392 -16.51 6.31 2.20
CA MET A 392 -15.89 7.01 1.08
C MET A 392 -15.86 8.53 1.30
N LEU A 393 -16.98 9.12 1.69
CA LEU A 393 -17.09 10.57 1.91
C LEU A 393 -16.24 11.02 3.11
N HIS A 394 -16.20 10.24 4.19
CA HIS A 394 -15.31 10.50 5.33
C HIS A 394 -13.84 10.49 4.92
N ASN A 395 -13.43 9.53 4.09
CA ASN A 395 -12.08 9.48 3.51
C ASN A 395 -11.76 10.74 2.71
N ILE A 396 -12.62 11.12 1.76
CA ILE A 396 -12.41 12.31 0.92
C ILE A 396 -12.35 13.59 1.77
N ALA A 397 -13.29 13.75 2.70
CA ALA A 397 -13.39 14.93 3.55
C ALA A 397 -12.14 15.14 4.42
N ASN A 398 -11.47 14.05 4.79
CA ASN A 398 -10.30 14.06 5.68
C ASN A 398 -8.96 13.93 4.92
N ALA A 399 -8.98 13.86 3.59
CA ALA A 399 -7.76 13.72 2.78
C ALA A 399 -6.93 15.02 2.70
N GLY A 400 -7.49 16.16 3.09
CA GLY A 400 -6.87 17.49 2.93
C GLY A 400 -5.46 17.64 3.52
N PHE A 401 -5.20 16.94 4.64
CA PHE A 401 -3.88 16.92 5.28
C PHE A 401 -2.76 16.39 4.36
N PHE A 402 -3.09 15.49 3.43
CA PHE A 402 -2.15 14.85 2.52
C PHE A 402 -1.89 15.65 1.24
N SER A 403 -2.30 16.92 1.17
CA SER A 403 -1.84 17.81 0.10
C SER A 403 -0.34 18.05 0.18
N SER A 404 0.36 17.90 -0.95
CA SER A 404 1.78 18.21 -1.03
C SER A 404 2.08 19.69 -0.76
N ASP A 405 1.12 20.58 -0.94
CA ASP A 405 1.33 22.02 -0.66
C ASP A 405 1.55 22.27 0.83
N ARG A 406 0.81 21.53 1.69
CA ARG A 406 1.04 21.52 3.14
C ARG A 406 2.45 21.00 3.46
N THR A 407 2.83 19.86 2.89
CA THR A 407 4.18 19.30 3.08
C THR A 407 5.25 20.31 2.67
N ILE A 408 5.13 20.95 1.50
CA ILE A 408 6.09 21.96 1.02
C ILE A 408 6.11 23.21 1.91
N ALA A 409 4.95 23.66 2.40
CA ALA A 409 4.88 24.77 3.34
C ALA A 409 5.62 24.46 4.65
N GLU A 410 5.52 23.22 5.17
CA GLU A 410 6.29 22.77 6.34
C GLU A 410 7.79 22.69 6.04
N TYR A 411 8.19 22.14 4.89
CA TYR A 411 9.59 22.13 4.45
C TYR A 411 10.16 23.54 4.38
N ASN A 412 9.41 24.48 3.80
CA ASN A 412 9.84 25.86 3.71
C ASN A 412 9.91 26.53 5.09
N LYS A 413 8.87 26.36 5.90
CA LYS A 413 8.76 26.95 7.24
C LYS A 413 9.86 26.46 8.15
N ASP A 414 10.19 25.18 8.16
CA ASP A 414 11.07 24.59 9.17
C ASP A 414 12.51 24.44 8.70
N ILE A 415 12.71 24.15 7.41
CA ILE A 415 14.01 23.74 6.84
C ILE A 415 14.53 24.84 5.92
N TRP A 416 13.90 25.07 4.75
CA TRP A 416 14.51 25.87 3.69
C TRP A 416 14.54 27.38 3.94
N LYS A 417 13.54 27.92 4.66
CA LYS A 417 13.39 29.35 4.97
C LYS A 417 13.47 30.25 3.72
N LEU A 418 12.90 29.79 2.61
CA LEU A 418 12.82 30.56 1.37
C LEU A 418 11.61 31.50 1.53
N SER A 419 11.89 32.80 1.59
CA SER A 419 10.89 33.86 1.79
C SER A 419 9.76 33.82 0.77
#